data_AF-J4GBC5-F1
#
_entry.id   AF-J4GBC5-F1
#
_cell.length_a   1.000
_cell.length_b   1.000
_cell.length_c   1.000
_cell.angle_alpha   90.00
_cell.angle_beta   90.00
_cell.angle_gamma   90.00
#
_symmetry.space_group_name_H-M   'P 1'
#
loop_
_entity.id
_entity.type
_entity.pdbx_description
1 polymer ?
#
loop_
_entity_poly.entity_id
_entity_poly.type
_entity_poly.pdbx_seq_one_letter_code
_entity_poly.pdbx_strand_id
1 'polypeptide(L)'
;MSPSRRRKAPTPLLSISPPSYAVLVLLLTSAFLLGLATDFSFLPRFHWPDFAAHKDLKPSYEFPDFNKVIHFRTLSARDAGLDDPSRRLLVIGDVHGMNGSLHDLLAAASWNSNTDTLMFAGDIMAKSSHSGSLAVLDFITRHECGSAPGRVHAVRGNHDQMVTQWRAWRDWFEPLELQLLSSSVPPPSSDTRPGPPVHTGRAFLDLIESEWEYAQKHDPKGSSDPEEWADIARKRAAGTWRSEWWRRVPRSGKGHANKDFIIFADHYWIAKDMSQAQRECLYSMPLVLHVPSDHFFVVHAGLLPSDPKRPLMDKRQPLAHPPHLISESTDGRTRDYDEISAYHPPASQRALTVRPESLPIRNRTSEKLRTAQEIAILTDIADNRDPWALLNMRGVRKSGKVTRRNDKGKPWSKLWNNQIKRCGGFDTWSESEDADSDVLSLPCEPATVVYGHAATRGLDIKRWSMGVDTGCLYGRQLTALVLQRKSSNPEALPGDHLGDDDDEEEEEEYGGGDDDDDERRGIRGSSSLNSQKPKRKPKMGRVQFGDDDSRIDARIVSVECPDGADADTDFD
;
A
#
# COMPACT_ATOMS: atom_id res chain seq x y z
N MET A 1 70.02 23.90 36.37
CA MET A 1 70.65 24.64 35.27
C MET A 1 69.93 24.28 33.97
N SER A 2 69.23 25.26 33.39
CA SER A 2 68.75 25.25 31.99
C SER A 2 69.92 25.20 31.01
N PRO A 3 69.71 24.74 29.75
CA PRO A 3 69.27 25.61 28.64
C PRO A 3 68.29 24.87 27.68
N SER A 4 67.59 25.42 26.69
CA SER A 4 67.36 26.76 26.13
C SER A 4 66.16 26.62 25.16
N ARG A 5 65.18 27.52 25.24
CA ARG A 5 63.97 27.59 24.39
C ARG A 5 64.32 28.20 23.01
N ARG A 6 63.97 27.52 21.92
CA ARG A 6 63.91 28.11 20.56
C ARG A 6 62.58 28.84 20.34
N ARG A 7 62.66 30.12 19.94
CA ARG A 7 61.54 30.97 19.50
C ARG A 7 61.16 30.64 18.04
N LYS A 8 59.86 30.50 17.76
CA LYS A 8 59.28 30.48 16.40
C LYS A 8 59.06 31.92 15.91
N ALA A 9 59.38 32.18 14.65
CA ALA A 9 59.20 33.45 13.94
C ALA A 9 57.73 33.62 13.47
N PRO A 10 57.24 34.88 13.28
CA PRO A 10 55.87 35.15 12.82
C PRO A 10 55.75 35.13 11.28
N THR A 11 54.58 34.71 10.81
CA THR A 11 54.11 34.71 9.41
C THR A 11 53.79 36.12 8.89
N PRO A 12 54.00 36.43 7.59
CA PRO A 12 53.74 37.76 7.04
C PRO A 12 52.26 37.95 6.66
N LEU A 13 51.75 39.16 6.91
CA LEU A 13 50.45 39.65 6.44
C LEU A 13 50.55 40.04 4.96
N LEU A 14 49.65 39.51 4.12
CA LEU A 14 49.49 39.94 2.73
C LEU A 14 48.80 41.31 2.67
N SER A 15 49.53 42.29 2.17
CA SER A 15 49.05 43.62 1.77
C SER A 15 48.29 43.52 0.45
N ILE A 16 47.02 43.94 0.43
CA ILE A 16 46.21 44.04 -0.79
C ILE A 16 46.39 45.45 -1.38
N SER A 17 46.85 45.50 -2.63
CA SER A 17 47.14 46.74 -3.36
C SER A 17 45.90 47.54 -3.76
N PRO A 18 46.02 48.87 -4.02
CA PRO A 18 44.89 49.80 -4.17
C PRO A 18 44.02 49.73 -5.44
N PRO A 19 44.36 49.09 -6.58
CA PRO A 19 43.52 49.21 -7.79
C PRO A 19 42.26 48.32 -7.73
N SER A 20 42.14 47.41 -6.77
CA SER A 20 40.96 46.53 -6.66
C SER A 20 39.72 47.23 -6.10
N TYR A 21 39.88 48.28 -5.29
CA TYR A 21 38.74 49.00 -4.72
C TYR A 21 38.05 49.91 -5.75
N ALA A 22 38.82 50.54 -6.65
CA ALA A 22 38.27 51.41 -7.69
C ALA A 22 37.43 50.61 -8.71
N VAL A 23 37.88 49.40 -9.08
CA VAL A 23 37.15 48.51 -10.00
C VAL A 23 35.87 47.98 -9.36
N LEU A 24 35.92 47.61 -8.07
CA LEU A 24 34.73 47.15 -7.35
C LEU A 24 33.69 48.27 -7.20
N VAL A 25 34.12 49.51 -6.91
CA VAL A 25 33.22 50.66 -6.82
C VAL A 25 32.64 51.03 -8.18
N LEU A 26 33.40 50.93 -9.28
CA LEU A 26 32.89 51.12 -10.64
C LEU A 26 31.86 50.05 -11.04
N LEU A 27 32.07 48.79 -10.65
CA LEU A 27 31.13 47.69 -10.94
C LEU A 27 29.83 47.81 -10.11
N LEU A 28 29.94 48.20 -8.85
CA LEU A 28 28.77 48.38 -7.98
C LEU A 28 27.98 49.64 -8.35
N THR A 29 28.65 50.73 -8.74
CA THR A 29 27.96 51.95 -9.20
C THR A 29 27.31 51.76 -10.57
N SER A 30 27.94 51.00 -11.49
CA SER A 30 27.33 50.65 -12.78
C SER A 30 26.14 49.70 -12.64
N ALA A 31 26.19 48.70 -11.75
CA ALA A 31 25.05 47.83 -11.44
C ALA A 31 23.89 48.60 -10.77
N PHE A 32 24.20 49.54 -9.87
CA PHE A 32 23.19 50.39 -9.23
C PHE A 32 22.54 51.37 -10.21
N LEU A 33 23.32 51.98 -11.12
CA LEU A 33 22.78 52.85 -12.17
C LEU A 33 21.99 52.06 -13.23
N LEU A 34 22.38 50.81 -13.56
CA LEU A 34 21.58 49.93 -14.42
C LEU A 34 20.25 49.54 -13.76
N GLY A 35 20.27 49.24 -12.46
CA GLY A 35 19.06 48.94 -11.68
C GLY A 35 18.08 50.13 -11.61
N LEU A 36 18.61 51.34 -11.41
CA LEU A 36 17.79 52.56 -11.42
C LEU A 36 17.25 52.91 -12.83
N ALA A 37 17.98 52.58 -13.89
CA ALA A 37 17.54 52.76 -15.28
C ALA A 37 16.48 51.73 -15.72
N THR A 38 16.41 50.57 -15.06
CA THR A 38 15.34 49.58 -15.29
C THR A 38 14.06 49.89 -14.52
N ASP A 39 14.14 50.60 -13.38
CA ASP A 39 12.98 50.97 -12.58
C ASP A 39 12.31 52.29 -13.01
N PHE A 40 13.06 53.25 -13.58
CA PHE A 40 12.49 54.44 -14.20
C PHE A 40 12.44 54.29 -15.73
N SER A 41 11.22 54.19 -16.28
CA SER A 41 10.92 53.99 -17.70
C SER A 41 11.46 55.10 -18.61
N PHE A 42 12.74 55.05 -18.98
CA PHE A 42 13.39 56.04 -19.86
C PHE A 42 14.38 55.41 -20.86
N LEU A 43 14.06 54.27 -21.50
CA LEU A 43 14.71 53.85 -22.75
C LEU A 43 13.70 53.19 -23.72
N PRO A 44 13.77 53.47 -25.04
CA PRO A 44 12.81 52.96 -26.01
C PRO A 44 12.96 51.44 -26.17
N ARG A 45 11.82 50.73 -26.19
CA ARG A 45 11.73 49.27 -26.36
C ARG A 45 12.39 48.83 -27.67
N PHE A 46 13.64 48.37 -27.60
CA PHE A 46 14.26 47.59 -28.65
C PHE A 46 13.69 46.17 -28.62
N HIS A 47 12.95 45.80 -29.66
CA HIS A 47 12.42 44.45 -29.85
C HIS A 47 13.58 43.51 -30.18
N TRP A 48 13.99 42.68 -29.22
CA TRP A 48 14.76 41.47 -29.51
C TRP A 48 13.79 40.44 -30.13
N PRO A 49 14.14 39.79 -31.26
CA PRO A 49 13.34 38.68 -31.75
C PRO A 49 13.33 37.59 -30.69
N ASP A 50 12.12 37.14 -30.37
CA ASP A 50 11.82 36.22 -29.30
C ASP A 50 12.42 34.82 -29.60
N PHE A 51 13.62 34.54 -29.08
CA PHE A 51 14.23 33.19 -29.12
C PHE A 51 13.65 32.25 -28.03
N ALA A 52 12.48 32.57 -27.46
CA ALA A 52 11.79 31.75 -26.48
C ALA A 52 10.50 31.08 -27.01
N ALA A 53 10.27 31.08 -28.33
CA ALA A 53 9.19 30.32 -28.95
C ALA A 53 9.76 29.04 -29.60
N HIS A 54 9.94 27.98 -28.80
CA HIS A 54 9.92 26.54 -29.15
C HIS A 54 10.46 25.71 -27.97
N LYS A 55 9.91 25.89 -26.77
CA LYS A 55 9.77 24.71 -25.90
C LYS A 55 8.48 24.06 -26.33
N ASP A 56 8.60 23.14 -27.30
CA ASP A 56 7.52 22.21 -27.62
C ASP A 56 7.14 21.48 -26.34
N LEU A 57 6.13 21.97 -25.64
CA LEU A 57 5.39 21.22 -24.65
C LEU A 57 4.72 20.08 -25.42
N LYS A 58 5.47 19.00 -25.64
CA LYS A 58 4.90 17.75 -26.13
C LYS A 58 3.72 17.43 -25.21
N PRO A 59 2.49 17.30 -25.73
CA PRO A 59 1.34 17.02 -24.90
C PRO A 59 1.60 15.75 -24.09
N SER A 60 1.27 15.80 -22.79
CA SER A 60 1.25 14.62 -21.94
C SER A 60 0.39 13.58 -22.64
N TYR A 61 0.90 12.37 -22.80
CA TYR A 61 0.10 11.28 -23.35
C TYR A 61 -1.03 10.98 -22.35
N GLU A 62 -2.26 10.87 -22.85
CA GLU A 62 -3.43 10.56 -22.03
C GLU A 62 -3.53 9.04 -21.89
N PHE A 63 -3.23 8.55 -20.69
CA PHE A 63 -3.31 7.13 -20.38
C PHE A 63 -4.72 6.74 -19.92
N PRO A 64 -5.23 5.56 -20.31
CA PRO A 64 -6.35 4.94 -19.64
C PRO A 64 -6.11 4.77 -18.14
N ASP A 65 -7.18 4.63 -17.35
CA ASP A 65 -7.05 4.26 -15.95
C ASP A 65 -6.62 2.79 -15.79
N PHE A 66 -5.37 2.60 -15.34
CA PHE A 66 -4.78 1.30 -15.10
C PHE A 66 -4.98 0.80 -13.65
N ASN A 67 -5.66 1.57 -12.78
CA ASN A 67 -5.70 1.25 -11.36
C ASN A 67 -6.56 0.03 -11.01
N LYS A 68 -7.61 -0.27 -11.79
CA LYS A 68 -8.51 -1.43 -11.58
C LYS A 68 -8.96 -1.55 -10.11
N VAL A 69 -9.35 -0.43 -9.50
CA VAL A 69 -9.70 -0.38 -8.07
C VAL A 69 -11.07 -0.99 -7.84
N ILE A 70 -11.13 -1.90 -6.86
CA ILE A 70 -12.36 -2.35 -6.21
C ILE A 70 -12.22 -1.89 -4.77
N HIS A 71 -13.01 -0.90 -4.33
CA HIS A 71 -12.84 -0.30 -3.00
C HIS A 71 -13.01 -1.32 -1.88
N PHE A 72 -14.14 -2.00 -1.83
CA PHE A 72 -14.39 -3.03 -0.83
C PHE A 72 -15.26 -4.15 -1.36
N ARG A 73 -15.21 -5.31 -0.68
CA ARG A 73 -16.11 -6.43 -0.90
C ARG A 73 -16.65 -6.90 0.45
N THR A 74 -17.96 -7.07 0.52
CA THR A 74 -18.62 -7.65 1.68
C THR A 74 -18.70 -9.17 1.54
N LEU A 75 -18.29 -9.90 2.57
CA LEU A 75 -18.37 -11.36 2.64
C LEU A 75 -19.43 -11.79 3.66
N SER A 76 -20.20 -12.83 3.33
CA SER A 76 -21.10 -13.44 4.30
C SER A 76 -20.31 -14.29 5.33
N ALA A 77 -20.95 -14.65 6.45
CA ALA A 77 -20.38 -15.60 7.41
C ALA A 77 -19.95 -16.92 6.73
N ARG A 78 -20.70 -17.36 5.72
CA ARG A 78 -20.43 -18.58 4.97
C ARG A 78 -19.20 -18.47 4.09
N ASP A 79 -19.03 -17.34 3.41
CA ASP A 79 -17.87 -17.09 2.57
C ASP A 79 -16.62 -16.95 3.44
N ALA A 80 -16.72 -16.21 4.55
CA ALA A 80 -15.67 -16.09 5.56
C ALA A 80 -15.34 -17.41 6.27
N GLY A 81 -16.26 -18.39 6.29
CA GLY A 81 -16.08 -19.67 6.97
C GLY A 81 -16.28 -19.60 8.49
N LEU A 82 -17.12 -18.66 8.94
CA LEU A 82 -17.45 -18.43 10.35
C LEU A 82 -18.91 -18.80 10.69
N ASP A 83 -19.62 -19.42 9.74
CA ASP A 83 -20.97 -19.94 9.90
C ASP A 83 -21.04 -21.32 10.57
N ASP A 84 -19.95 -22.07 10.53
CA ASP A 84 -19.86 -23.45 11.02
C ASP A 84 -18.65 -23.61 11.97
N PRO A 85 -18.83 -24.14 13.20
CA PRO A 85 -17.74 -24.34 14.15
C PRO A 85 -16.66 -25.35 13.71
N SER A 86 -16.92 -26.17 12.68
CA SER A 86 -15.94 -27.07 12.08
C SER A 86 -15.01 -26.38 11.07
N ARG A 87 -15.33 -25.15 10.66
CA ARG A 87 -14.55 -24.36 9.72
C ARG A 87 -13.70 -23.32 10.46
N ARG A 88 -12.63 -22.88 9.81
CA ARG A 88 -11.72 -21.85 10.33
C ARG A 88 -11.44 -20.82 9.26
N LEU A 89 -11.20 -19.59 9.70
CA LEU A 89 -10.65 -18.52 8.88
C LEU A 89 -9.21 -18.26 9.30
N LEU A 90 -8.28 -18.21 8.36
CA LEU A 90 -6.90 -17.80 8.59
C LEU A 90 -6.63 -16.49 7.85
N VAL A 91 -6.31 -15.43 8.59
CA VAL A 91 -5.88 -14.14 8.03
C VAL A 91 -4.36 -14.04 8.08
N ILE A 92 -3.70 -14.03 6.93
CA ILE A 92 -2.24 -14.08 6.76
C ILE A 92 -1.72 -12.68 6.43
N GLY A 93 -0.62 -12.26 7.07
CA GLY A 93 0.07 -10.99 6.78
C GLY A 93 0.82 -10.96 5.44
N ASP A 94 1.62 -9.91 5.24
CA ASP A 94 2.37 -9.64 4.01
C ASP A 94 3.34 -10.80 3.68
N VAL A 95 3.16 -11.41 2.50
CA VAL A 95 3.92 -12.59 2.06
C VAL A 95 5.11 -12.21 1.20
N HIS A 96 4.97 -11.20 0.35
CA HIS A 96 6.03 -10.74 -0.55
C HIS A 96 6.72 -11.86 -1.35
N GLY A 97 5.97 -12.82 -1.89
CA GLY A 97 6.49 -13.92 -2.69
C GLY A 97 7.31 -14.97 -1.91
N MET A 98 7.35 -14.91 -0.57
CA MET A 98 8.02 -15.90 0.29
C MET A 98 7.24 -17.22 0.33
N ASN A 99 7.23 -17.92 -0.81
CA ASN A 99 6.42 -19.12 -1.04
C ASN A 99 6.77 -20.24 -0.06
N GLY A 100 8.05 -20.43 0.26
CA GLY A 100 8.48 -21.44 1.23
C GLY A 100 7.89 -21.16 2.62
N SER A 101 8.00 -19.91 3.08
CA SER A 101 7.43 -19.48 4.37
C SER A 101 5.90 -19.57 4.42
N LEU A 102 5.22 -19.28 3.31
CA LEU A 102 3.77 -19.47 3.21
C LEU A 102 3.38 -20.93 3.44
N HIS A 103 4.04 -21.87 2.76
CA HIS A 103 3.74 -23.29 2.92
C HIS A 103 4.13 -23.84 4.31
N ASP A 104 5.24 -23.37 4.90
CA ASP A 104 5.60 -23.69 6.28
C ASP A 104 4.53 -23.19 7.28
N LEU A 105 3.97 -21.99 7.07
CA LEU A 105 2.88 -21.45 7.89
C LEU A 105 1.59 -22.27 7.76
N LEU A 106 1.19 -22.60 6.53
CA LEU A 106 -0.01 -23.40 6.27
C LEU A 106 0.11 -24.80 6.91
N ALA A 107 1.32 -25.41 6.84
CA ALA A 107 1.60 -26.67 7.53
C ALA A 107 1.51 -26.51 9.06
N ALA A 108 2.12 -25.46 9.62
CA ALA A 108 2.08 -25.18 11.06
C ALA A 108 0.65 -24.93 11.58
N ALA A 109 -0.21 -24.29 10.77
CA ALA A 109 -1.62 -24.07 11.09
C ALA A 109 -2.50 -25.31 10.86
N SER A 110 -1.93 -26.37 10.27
CA SER A 110 -2.65 -27.55 9.78
C SER A 110 -3.80 -27.17 8.85
N TRP A 111 -3.54 -26.27 7.90
CA TRP A 111 -4.53 -25.74 6.98
C TRP A 111 -5.11 -26.85 6.08
N ASN A 112 -6.43 -26.80 5.87
CA ASN A 112 -7.17 -27.73 5.03
C ASN A 112 -8.02 -26.95 4.01
N SER A 113 -7.67 -27.05 2.73
CA SER A 113 -8.35 -26.38 1.62
C SER A 113 -9.83 -26.75 1.45
N ASN A 114 -10.28 -27.87 2.03
CA ASN A 114 -11.67 -28.32 1.94
C ASN A 114 -12.58 -27.67 2.99
N THR A 115 -12.04 -27.18 4.11
CA THR A 115 -12.82 -26.69 5.25
C THR A 115 -12.49 -25.25 5.61
N ASP A 116 -11.21 -24.87 5.51
CA ASP A 116 -10.72 -23.58 5.96
C ASP A 116 -10.81 -22.53 4.85
N THR A 117 -11.08 -21.29 5.26
CA THR A 117 -10.99 -20.10 4.42
C THR A 117 -9.66 -19.38 4.70
N LEU A 118 -9.00 -18.86 3.66
CA LEU A 118 -7.83 -18.00 3.75
C LEU A 118 -8.17 -16.56 3.37
N MET A 119 -7.61 -15.60 4.10
CA MET A 119 -7.60 -14.18 3.75
C MET A 119 -6.17 -13.65 3.80
N PHE A 120 -5.68 -13.05 2.72
CA PHE A 120 -4.39 -12.35 2.73
C PHE A 120 -4.60 -10.85 2.99
N ALA A 121 -3.78 -10.28 3.88
CA ALA A 121 -3.81 -8.86 4.25
C ALA A 121 -3.02 -7.96 3.26
N GLY A 122 -2.82 -8.41 2.02
CA GLY A 122 -2.11 -7.68 0.96
C GLY A 122 -0.61 -7.94 0.93
N ASP A 123 0.05 -7.27 -0.02
CA ASP A 123 1.47 -7.41 -0.33
C ASP A 123 1.87 -8.88 -0.48
N ILE A 124 1.17 -9.54 -1.40
CA ILE A 124 1.34 -10.96 -1.70
C ILE A 124 2.60 -11.18 -2.53
N MET A 125 2.91 -10.25 -3.43
CA MET A 125 3.98 -10.37 -4.42
C MET A 125 5.10 -9.33 -4.24
N ALA A 126 6.13 -9.46 -5.09
CA ALA A 126 7.30 -8.59 -5.19
C ALA A 126 8.19 -8.59 -3.94
N LYS A 127 9.35 -7.92 -4.03
CA LYS A 127 10.41 -7.82 -3.00
C LYS A 127 11.26 -9.07 -2.75
N SER A 128 10.72 -10.27 -2.96
CA SER A 128 11.52 -11.51 -2.97
C SER A 128 11.82 -11.97 -4.40
N SER A 129 11.96 -13.28 -4.63
CA SER A 129 12.20 -13.84 -5.96
C SER A 129 10.98 -13.68 -6.86
N HIS A 130 11.26 -13.51 -8.16
CA HIS A 130 10.24 -13.47 -9.20
C HIS A 130 9.45 -14.79 -9.25
N SER A 131 10.17 -15.92 -9.17
CA SER A 131 9.62 -17.28 -9.10
C SER A 131 8.69 -17.45 -7.90
N GLY A 132 9.10 -16.99 -6.71
CA GLY A 132 8.29 -17.04 -5.49
C GLY A 132 7.00 -16.22 -5.61
N SER A 133 7.08 -15.02 -6.18
CA SER A 133 5.90 -14.18 -6.44
C SER A 133 4.89 -14.88 -7.37
N LEU A 134 5.36 -15.49 -8.46
CA LEU A 134 4.48 -16.24 -9.38
C LEU A 134 3.94 -17.53 -8.73
N ALA A 135 4.71 -18.21 -7.89
CA ALA A 135 4.28 -19.41 -7.19
C ALA A 135 3.16 -19.11 -6.19
N VAL A 136 3.27 -18.03 -5.41
CA VAL A 136 2.20 -17.61 -4.49
C VAL A 136 0.95 -17.20 -5.27
N LEU A 137 1.09 -16.48 -6.38
CA LEU A 137 -0.04 -16.15 -7.27
C LEU A 137 -0.73 -17.41 -7.82
N ASP A 138 0.05 -18.39 -8.27
CA ASP A 138 -0.47 -19.67 -8.75
C ASP A 138 -1.20 -20.42 -7.63
N PHE A 139 -0.64 -20.46 -6.43
CA PHE A 139 -1.29 -21.06 -5.25
C PHE A 139 -2.67 -20.44 -4.97
N ILE A 140 -2.77 -19.11 -4.86
CA ILE A 140 -4.05 -18.46 -4.58
C ILE A 140 -5.04 -18.62 -5.73
N THR A 141 -4.56 -18.62 -6.98
CA THR A 141 -5.41 -18.79 -8.17
C THR A 141 -6.01 -20.19 -8.24
N ARG A 142 -5.22 -21.23 -7.94
CA ARG A 142 -5.68 -22.63 -7.90
C ARG A 142 -6.71 -22.91 -6.81
N HIS A 143 -6.71 -22.11 -5.75
CA HIS A 143 -7.69 -22.18 -4.67
C HIS A 143 -8.84 -21.17 -4.85
N GLU A 144 -9.15 -20.87 -6.12
CA GLU A 144 -10.32 -20.09 -6.53
C GLU A 144 -10.32 -18.65 -6.00
N CYS A 145 -9.16 -18.00 -6.02
CA CYS A 145 -9.09 -16.55 -5.82
C CYS A 145 -9.98 -15.81 -6.83
N GLY A 146 -10.99 -15.09 -6.31
CA GLY A 146 -11.61 -13.98 -7.00
C GLY A 146 -13.13 -13.87 -6.87
N SER A 147 -13.82 -13.63 -7.99
CA SER A 147 -15.29 -13.39 -8.01
C SER A 147 -16.11 -14.69 -8.10
N ALA A 148 -15.44 -15.83 -8.27
CA ALA A 148 -16.05 -17.14 -8.14
C ALA A 148 -16.18 -17.52 -6.64
N PRO A 149 -17.14 -18.38 -6.27
CA PRO A 149 -17.27 -18.86 -4.89
C PRO A 149 -16.10 -19.78 -4.53
N GLY A 150 -15.02 -19.18 -4.02
CA GLY A 150 -13.82 -19.87 -3.53
C GLY A 150 -13.62 -19.68 -2.03
N ARG A 151 -12.57 -20.30 -1.48
CA ARG A 151 -12.17 -20.19 -0.06
C ARG A 151 -10.93 -19.32 0.17
N VAL A 152 -10.39 -18.71 -0.88
CA VAL A 152 -9.23 -17.82 -0.76
C VAL A 152 -9.63 -16.41 -1.19
N HIS A 153 -9.45 -15.48 -0.27
CA HIS A 153 -9.64 -14.06 -0.49
C HIS A 153 -8.36 -13.29 -0.19
N ALA A 154 -8.23 -12.11 -0.76
CA ALA A 154 -7.09 -11.23 -0.55
C ALA A 154 -7.55 -9.78 -0.66
N VAL A 155 -7.03 -8.92 0.21
CA VAL A 155 -7.01 -7.49 -0.07
C VAL A 155 -5.75 -7.14 -0.85
N ARG A 156 -5.83 -6.08 -1.64
CA ARG A 156 -4.70 -5.58 -2.42
C ARG A 156 -3.76 -4.77 -1.53
N GLY A 157 -2.46 -5.07 -1.57
CA GLY A 157 -1.41 -4.22 -0.99
C GLY A 157 -0.81 -3.22 -1.98
N ASN A 158 0.07 -2.33 -1.50
CA ASN A 158 0.65 -1.30 -2.37
C ASN A 158 1.54 -1.91 -3.46
N HIS A 159 2.24 -3.02 -3.17
CA HIS A 159 3.02 -3.72 -4.18
C HIS A 159 2.13 -4.47 -5.17
N ASP A 160 1.04 -5.06 -4.72
CA ASP A 160 0.05 -5.72 -5.60
C ASP A 160 -0.62 -4.72 -6.55
N GLN A 161 -0.85 -3.48 -6.08
CA GLN A 161 -1.38 -2.38 -6.90
C GLN A 161 -0.43 -1.98 -8.03
N MET A 162 0.88 -1.95 -7.78
CA MET A 162 1.88 -1.66 -8.82
C MET A 162 1.91 -2.75 -9.90
N VAL A 163 1.86 -4.03 -9.50
CA VAL A 163 1.76 -5.16 -10.43
C VAL A 163 0.47 -5.07 -11.26
N THR A 164 -0.66 -4.72 -10.62
CA THR A 164 -1.96 -4.53 -11.28
C THR A 164 -1.89 -3.46 -12.37
N GLN A 165 -1.32 -2.31 -12.04
CA GLN A 165 -1.16 -1.19 -12.98
C GLN A 165 -0.28 -1.59 -14.17
N TRP A 166 0.83 -2.29 -13.93
CA TRP A 166 1.68 -2.80 -15.01
C TRP A 166 0.95 -3.78 -15.90
N ARG A 167 0.22 -4.75 -15.33
CA ARG A 167 -0.55 -5.72 -16.10
C ARG A 167 -1.62 -5.06 -16.94
N ALA A 168 -2.34 -4.08 -16.39
CA ALA A 168 -3.39 -3.35 -17.10
C ALA A 168 -2.82 -2.48 -18.23
N TRP A 169 -1.65 -1.88 -18.01
CA TRP A 169 -0.93 -1.18 -19.07
C TRP A 169 -0.48 -2.14 -20.18
N ARG A 170 0.06 -3.32 -19.84
CA ARG A 170 0.47 -4.32 -20.84
C ARG A 170 -0.71 -4.83 -21.68
N ASP A 171 -1.84 -5.11 -21.04
CA ASP A 171 -3.09 -5.50 -21.70
C ASP A 171 -3.53 -4.48 -22.76
N TRP A 172 -3.31 -3.19 -22.47
CA TRP A 172 -3.61 -2.10 -23.38
C TRP A 172 -2.52 -1.87 -24.43
N PHE A 173 -1.25 -1.94 -24.04
CA PHE A 173 -0.10 -1.56 -24.87
C PHE A 173 0.26 -2.62 -25.92
N GLU A 174 0.31 -3.89 -25.53
CA GLU A 174 0.75 -4.99 -26.38
C GLU A 174 -0.05 -5.14 -27.70
N PRO A 175 -1.39 -5.05 -27.72
CA PRO A 175 -2.18 -5.17 -28.95
C PRO A 175 -2.20 -3.89 -29.81
N LEU A 176 -1.57 -2.79 -29.38
CA LEU A 176 -1.53 -1.58 -30.19
C LEU A 176 -0.78 -1.82 -31.50
N GLU A 177 -1.33 -1.31 -32.59
CA GLU A 177 -0.69 -1.29 -33.91
C GLU A 177 -0.44 0.15 -34.36
N LEU A 178 0.79 0.47 -34.76
CA LEU A 178 1.17 1.79 -35.27
C LEU A 178 1.63 1.70 -36.72
N GLN A 179 0.98 2.49 -37.57
CA GLN A 179 1.43 2.74 -38.94
C GLN A 179 2.58 3.76 -38.92
N LEU A 180 3.79 3.26 -38.73
CA LEU A 180 5.00 4.08 -38.74
C LEU A 180 5.46 4.25 -40.18
N LEU A 181 5.29 5.44 -40.73
CA LEU A 181 5.78 5.78 -42.06
C LEU A 181 7.30 5.62 -42.10
N SER A 182 7.79 4.85 -43.07
CA SER A 182 9.21 4.71 -43.39
C SER A 182 9.69 5.96 -44.12
N SER A 183 9.61 7.13 -43.48
CA SER A 183 9.96 8.40 -44.12
C SER A 183 11.43 8.76 -43.89
N SER A 184 12.18 8.68 -45.00
CA SER A 184 13.48 9.29 -45.32
C SER A 184 14.67 8.99 -44.38
N VAL A 185 15.41 7.96 -44.73
CA VAL A 185 16.76 7.64 -44.22
C VAL A 185 17.78 8.66 -44.76
N PRO A 186 18.44 9.49 -43.93
CA PRO A 186 19.64 10.25 -44.35
C PRO A 186 20.85 9.30 -44.48
N PRO A 187 21.87 9.64 -45.30
CA PRO A 187 23.02 8.76 -45.54
C PRO A 187 23.92 8.61 -44.30
N PRO A 188 24.77 7.56 -44.25
CA PRO A 188 25.30 7.03 -43.01
C PRO A 188 26.44 7.86 -42.41
N SER A 189 26.32 8.16 -41.12
CA SER A 189 27.48 8.37 -40.25
C SER A 189 27.19 7.92 -38.80
N SER A 190 28.03 6.98 -38.33
CA SER A 190 28.14 6.42 -36.97
C SER A 190 27.13 5.32 -36.53
N ASP A 191 27.66 4.37 -35.76
CA ASP A 191 27.13 3.05 -35.35
C ASP A 191 25.88 3.05 -34.44
N THR A 192 24.95 3.98 -34.61
CA THR A 192 23.82 4.19 -33.68
C THR A 192 22.44 4.17 -34.36
N ARG A 193 22.22 3.29 -35.35
CA ARG A 193 20.88 3.17 -35.98
C ARG A 193 19.88 2.42 -35.08
N PRO A 194 18.63 2.89 -34.94
CA PRO A 194 17.59 2.32 -34.06
C PRO A 194 16.98 0.98 -34.56
N GLY A 195 17.61 0.31 -35.52
CA GLY A 195 17.04 -0.84 -36.22
C GLY A 195 15.83 -0.50 -37.10
N PRO A 196 15.26 -1.49 -37.82
CA PRO A 196 14.02 -1.31 -38.57
C PRO A 196 12.81 -1.02 -37.64
N PRO A 197 11.78 -0.29 -38.10
CA PRO A 197 10.56 -0.06 -37.32
C PRO A 197 9.83 -1.36 -36.96
N VAL A 198 9.28 -1.42 -35.75
CA VAL A 198 8.29 -2.44 -35.37
C VAL A 198 6.90 -1.82 -35.25
N HIS A 199 5.89 -2.58 -35.63
CA HIS A 199 4.53 -2.08 -35.84
C HIS A 199 3.55 -2.42 -34.73
N THR A 200 3.92 -3.27 -33.77
CA THR A 200 3.05 -3.64 -32.64
C THR A 200 3.70 -3.32 -31.30
N GLY A 201 2.87 -3.06 -30.29
CA GLY A 201 3.36 -2.80 -28.94
C GLY A 201 4.13 -3.99 -28.39
N ARG A 202 3.63 -5.21 -28.62
CA ARG A 202 4.33 -6.45 -28.26
C ARG A 202 5.74 -6.53 -28.86
N ALA A 203 5.89 -6.32 -30.17
CA ALA A 203 7.20 -6.36 -30.82
C ALA A 203 8.14 -5.26 -30.30
N PHE A 204 7.60 -4.11 -29.87
CA PHE A 204 8.40 -3.07 -29.23
C PHE A 204 8.85 -3.46 -27.83
N LEU A 205 8.00 -4.10 -27.03
CA LEU A 205 8.38 -4.63 -25.71
C LEU A 205 9.45 -5.71 -25.84
N ASP A 206 9.26 -6.70 -26.72
CA ASP A 206 10.25 -7.75 -26.97
C ASP A 206 11.63 -7.16 -27.30
N LEU A 207 11.65 -6.09 -28.11
CA LEU A 207 12.86 -5.35 -28.46
C LEU A 207 13.52 -4.69 -27.24
N ILE A 208 12.80 -3.85 -26.48
CA ILE A 208 13.41 -3.14 -25.34
C ILE A 208 13.75 -4.07 -24.17
N GLU A 209 12.99 -5.16 -23.98
CA GLU A 209 13.27 -6.18 -22.98
C GLU A 209 14.57 -6.91 -23.32
N SER A 210 14.77 -7.30 -24.58
CA SER A 210 16.03 -7.93 -25.02
C SER A 210 17.24 -6.99 -24.88
N GLU A 211 17.06 -5.69 -25.18
CA GLU A 211 18.11 -4.67 -25.01
C GLU A 211 18.47 -4.46 -23.53
N TRP A 212 17.46 -4.45 -22.66
CA TRP A 212 17.65 -4.36 -21.21
C TRP A 212 18.40 -5.58 -20.66
N GLU A 213 17.97 -6.80 -20.99
CA GLU A 213 18.64 -8.04 -20.57
C GLU A 213 20.08 -8.12 -21.09
N TYR A 214 20.31 -7.68 -22.33
CA TYR A 214 21.65 -7.59 -22.89
C TYR A 214 22.53 -6.61 -22.09
N ALA A 215 22.00 -5.43 -21.76
CA ALA A 215 22.69 -4.44 -20.95
C ALA A 215 23.02 -4.99 -19.55
N GLN A 216 22.08 -5.66 -18.89
CA GLN A 216 22.31 -6.31 -17.59
C GLN A 216 23.43 -7.34 -17.61
N LYS A 217 23.61 -8.07 -18.74
CA LYS A 217 24.68 -9.06 -18.89
C LYS A 217 26.05 -8.43 -19.21
N HIS A 218 26.11 -7.34 -19.96
CA HIS A 218 27.36 -6.80 -20.52
C HIS A 218 27.84 -5.50 -19.87
N ASP A 219 26.95 -4.73 -19.24
CA ASP A 219 27.26 -3.52 -18.49
C ASP A 219 26.39 -3.42 -17.21
N PRO A 220 26.52 -4.39 -16.28
CA PRO A 220 25.69 -4.44 -15.07
C PRO A 220 25.84 -3.22 -14.15
N LYS A 221 26.92 -2.44 -14.30
CA LYS A 221 27.13 -1.20 -13.54
C LYS A 221 26.43 -0.02 -14.19
N GLY A 222 26.40 0.07 -15.52
CA GLY A 222 25.71 1.12 -16.25
C GLY A 222 24.20 0.87 -16.46
N SER A 223 23.73 -0.36 -16.22
CA SER A 223 22.32 -0.73 -16.28
C SER A 223 21.72 -1.16 -14.94
N SER A 224 22.36 -0.84 -13.82
CA SER A 224 21.86 -1.25 -12.50
C SER A 224 20.53 -0.59 -12.11
N ASP A 225 20.24 0.59 -12.65
CA ASP A 225 19.01 1.33 -12.41
C ASP A 225 18.09 1.26 -13.65
N PRO A 226 16.93 0.57 -13.55
CA PRO A 226 15.96 0.50 -14.63
C PRO A 226 15.41 1.85 -15.08
N GLU A 227 15.22 2.79 -14.15
CA GLU A 227 14.69 4.11 -14.47
C GLU A 227 15.71 4.94 -15.25
N GLU A 228 16.97 4.93 -14.80
CA GLU A 228 18.07 5.60 -15.51
C GLU A 228 18.24 5.05 -16.93
N TRP A 229 18.24 3.73 -17.07
CA TRP A 229 18.36 3.08 -18.38
C TRP A 229 17.19 3.45 -19.30
N ALA A 230 15.96 3.42 -18.79
CA ALA A 230 14.77 3.77 -19.56
C ALA A 230 14.81 5.24 -19.99
N ASP A 231 15.30 6.14 -19.15
CA ASP A 231 15.47 7.55 -19.49
C ASP A 231 16.54 7.76 -20.58
N ILE A 232 17.65 7.02 -20.53
CA ILE A 232 18.66 7.03 -21.61
C ILE A 232 18.06 6.49 -22.91
N ALA A 233 17.32 5.38 -22.85
CA ALA A 233 16.66 4.79 -24.01
C ALA A 233 15.63 5.75 -24.65
N ARG A 234 14.85 6.46 -23.84
CA ARG A 234 13.92 7.52 -24.29
C ARG A 234 14.66 8.67 -24.98
N LYS A 235 15.79 9.12 -24.43
CA LYS A 235 16.63 10.17 -25.05
C LYS A 235 17.17 9.72 -26.41
N ARG A 236 17.68 8.48 -26.51
CA ARG A 236 18.17 7.88 -27.77
C ARG A 236 17.05 7.69 -28.80
N ALA A 237 15.83 7.45 -28.36
CA ALA A 237 14.67 7.29 -29.24
C ALA A 237 14.17 8.61 -29.86
N ALA A 238 14.58 9.78 -29.33
CA ALA A 238 14.12 11.07 -29.83
C ALA A 238 14.45 11.26 -31.33
N GLY A 239 13.46 11.68 -32.12
CA GLY A 239 13.62 11.83 -33.58
C GLY A 239 13.57 10.52 -34.38
N THR A 240 13.33 9.38 -33.73
CA THR A 240 13.19 8.08 -34.39
C THR A 240 11.75 7.54 -34.27
N TRP A 241 11.46 6.48 -35.01
CA TRP A 241 10.19 5.73 -34.93
C TRP A 241 9.89 5.23 -33.50
N ARG A 242 10.93 4.97 -32.69
CA ARG A 242 10.82 4.51 -31.30
C ARG A 242 10.22 5.55 -30.37
N SER A 243 10.30 6.84 -30.74
CA SER A 243 9.76 7.92 -29.90
C SER A 243 8.25 7.80 -29.72
N GLU A 244 7.52 7.31 -30.73
CA GLU A 244 6.07 7.09 -30.62
C GLU A 244 5.71 6.02 -29.60
N TRP A 245 6.45 4.91 -29.57
CA TRP A 245 6.26 3.85 -28.61
C TRP A 245 6.63 4.27 -27.19
N TRP A 246 7.80 4.90 -27.02
CA TRP A 246 8.23 5.37 -25.70
C TRP A 246 7.28 6.40 -25.09
N ARG A 247 6.58 7.24 -25.87
CA ARG A 247 5.55 8.15 -25.34
C ARG A 247 4.37 7.42 -24.68
N ARG A 248 4.16 6.15 -25.02
CA ARG A 248 3.10 5.27 -24.50
C ARG A 248 3.59 4.34 -23.39
N VAL A 249 4.86 4.44 -22.99
CA VAL A 249 5.39 3.81 -21.79
C VAL A 249 5.31 4.83 -20.65
N PRO A 250 4.51 4.59 -19.60
CA PRO A 250 4.37 5.49 -18.45
C PRO A 250 5.72 5.80 -17.80
N ARG A 251 5.74 6.90 -17.03
CA ARG A 251 6.90 7.31 -16.23
C ARG A 251 6.46 7.45 -14.79
N SER A 252 7.41 7.32 -13.88
CA SER A 252 7.20 7.67 -12.48
C SER A 252 6.64 9.07 -12.36
N GLY A 253 5.60 9.20 -11.53
CA GLY A 253 4.95 10.46 -11.25
C GLY A 253 5.76 11.33 -10.28
N LYS A 254 5.12 12.35 -9.73
CA LYS A 254 5.68 13.15 -8.64
C LYS A 254 4.99 12.80 -7.32
N GLY A 255 5.66 13.09 -6.20
CA GLY A 255 5.07 12.97 -4.87
C GLY A 255 4.74 11.52 -4.52
N HIS A 256 3.45 11.20 -4.43
CA HIS A 256 2.97 9.87 -4.04
C HIS A 256 3.15 8.80 -5.13
N ALA A 257 3.18 9.20 -6.40
CA ALA A 257 3.31 8.31 -7.55
C ALA A 257 4.78 8.18 -8.04
N ASN A 258 5.76 8.64 -7.26
CA ASN A 258 7.15 8.69 -7.68
C ASN A 258 7.85 7.34 -7.75
N LYS A 259 7.20 6.27 -7.28
CA LYS A 259 7.66 4.89 -7.42
C LYS A 259 6.82 4.08 -8.39
N ASP A 260 5.74 4.66 -8.92
CA ASP A 260 4.83 3.98 -9.84
C ASP A 260 5.52 3.87 -11.19
N PHE A 261 5.22 2.80 -11.95
CA PHE A 261 5.67 2.66 -13.33
C PHE A 261 7.21 2.72 -13.58
N ILE A 262 8.02 2.15 -12.69
CA ILE A 262 9.43 1.84 -12.99
C ILE A 262 9.51 0.60 -13.90
N ILE A 263 9.78 0.80 -15.19
CA ILE A 263 9.84 -0.29 -16.18
C ILE A 263 11.05 -1.19 -15.89
N PHE A 264 10.91 -2.50 -16.12
CA PHE A 264 11.92 -3.53 -15.80
C PHE A 264 12.28 -3.71 -14.31
N ALA A 265 11.58 -3.04 -13.39
CA ALA A 265 11.58 -3.44 -11.98
C ALA A 265 10.76 -4.73 -11.77
N ASP A 266 10.84 -5.33 -10.58
CA ASP A 266 10.15 -6.58 -10.24
C ASP A 266 8.66 -6.58 -10.61
N HIS A 267 7.95 -5.46 -10.35
CA HIS A 267 6.52 -5.36 -10.64
C HIS A 267 6.21 -5.51 -12.13
N TYR A 268 7.10 -5.01 -13.00
CA TYR A 268 6.96 -5.13 -14.45
C TYR A 268 7.09 -6.58 -14.90
N TRP A 269 8.11 -7.29 -14.40
CA TRP A 269 8.36 -8.68 -14.78
C TRP A 269 7.26 -9.60 -14.29
N ILE A 270 6.83 -9.46 -13.02
CA ILE A 270 5.69 -10.23 -12.49
C ILE A 270 4.44 -9.99 -13.35
N ALA A 271 4.18 -8.75 -13.76
CA ALA A 271 3.06 -8.43 -14.64
C ALA A 271 3.18 -9.01 -16.06
N LYS A 272 4.39 -9.10 -16.60
CA LYS A 272 4.67 -9.73 -17.89
C LYS A 272 4.36 -11.22 -17.84
N ASP A 273 4.90 -11.91 -16.83
CA ASP A 273 4.98 -13.37 -16.82
C ASP A 273 3.78 -14.05 -16.16
N MET A 274 2.86 -13.29 -15.55
CA MET A 274 1.61 -13.85 -15.03
C MET A 274 0.67 -14.38 -16.13
N SER A 275 0.03 -15.51 -15.84
CA SER A 275 -1.03 -16.10 -16.66
C SER A 275 -2.32 -15.29 -16.63
N GLN A 276 -3.23 -15.60 -17.56
CA GLN A 276 -4.56 -14.98 -17.59
C GLN A 276 -5.36 -15.22 -16.29
N ALA A 277 -5.32 -16.43 -15.74
CA ALA A 277 -6.05 -16.77 -14.51
C ALA A 277 -5.49 -15.99 -13.30
N GLN A 278 -4.16 -15.88 -13.19
CA GLN A 278 -3.51 -15.08 -12.14
C GLN A 278 -3.88 -13.60 -12.25
N ARG A 279 -3.92 -13.05 -13.47
CA ARG A 279 -4.40 -11.68 -13.73
C ARG A 279 -5.84 -11.48 -13.26
N GLU A 280 -6.73 -12.41 -13.59
CA GLU A 280 -8.16 -12.31 -13.22
C GLU A 280 -8.35 -12.36 -11.69
N CYS A 281 -7.60 -13.22 -11.00
CA CYS A 281 -7.50 -13.21 -9.54
C CYS A 281 -7.03 -11.85 -9.02
N LEU A 282 -5.89 -11.32 -9.52
CA LEU A 282 -5.34 -10.04 -9.08
C LEU A 282 -6.31 -8.85 -9.28
N TYR A 283 -6.99 -8.80 -10.43
CA TYR A 283 -7.97 -7.75 -10.72
C TYR A 283 -9.21 -7.80 -9.85
N SER A 284 -9.51 -8.95 -9.25
CA SER A 284 -10.69 -9.14 -8.41
C SER A 284 -10.48 -8.77 -6.94
N MET A 285 -9.23 -8.53 -6.51
CA MET A 285 -8.87 -8.19 -5.14
C MET A 285 -9.35 -6.78 -4.75
N PRO A 286 -10.19 -6.63 -3.71
CA PRO A 286 -10.58 -5.33 -3.19
C PRO A 286 -9.50 -4.68 -2.32
N LEU A 287 -9.64 -3.39 -2.00
CA LEU A 287 -8.78 -2.73 -1.00
C LEU A 287 -9.19 -3.07 0.44
N VAL A 288 -10.47 -3.41 0.66
CA VAL A 288 -11.03 -3.79 1.96
C VAL A 288 -11.92 -5.03 1.82
N LEU A 289 -11.77 -6.00 2.72
CA LEU A 289 -12.79 -7.03 2.95
C LEU A 289 -13.60 -6.65 4.18
N HIS A 290 -14.92 -6.72 4.07
CA HIS A 290 -15.86 -6.39 5.14
C HIS A 290 -16.70 -7.61 5.50
N VAL A 291 -16.71 -8.01 6.77
CA VAL A 291 -17.44 -9.18 7.26
C VAL A 291 -18.45 -8.76 8.34
N PRO A 292 -19.66 -8.34 7.94
CA PRO A 292 -20.64 -7.76 8.87
C PRO A 292 -21.25 -8.78 9.83
N SER A 293 -21.13 -10.10 9.58
CA SER A 293 -21.64 -11.11 10.52
C SER A 293 -20.85 -11.21 11.82
N ASP A 294 -19.61 -10.73 11.80
CA ASP A 294 -18.65 -10.78 12.90
C ASP A 294 -17.96 -9.42 13.11
N HIS A 295 -18.49 -8.38 12.46
CA HIS A 295 -18.14 -6.97 12.63
C HIS A 295 -16.64 -6.67 12.56
N PHE A 296 -16.02 -7.11 11.46
CA PHE A 296 -14.61 -6.83 11.21
C PHE A 296 -14.29 -6.51 9.75
N PHE A 297 -13.14 -5.87 9.59
CA PHE A 297 -12.52 -5.56 8.31
C PHE A 297 -11.16 -6.24 8.19
N VAL A 298 -10.77 -6.57 6.96
CA VAL A 298 -9.38 -6.84 6.60
C VAL A 298 -8.94 -5.75 5.64
N VAL A 299 -7.78 -5.14 5.91
CA VAL A 299 -7.18 -4.07 5.09
C VAL A 299 -5.68 -4.30 4.95
N HIS A 300 -5.05 -3.69 3.95
CA HIS A 300 -3.60 -3.75 3.85
C HIS A 300 -2.91 -2.80 4.84
N ALA A 301 -3.03 -1.48 4.65
CA ALA A 301 -2.29 -0.54 5.48
C ALA A 301 -3.07 0.00 6.68
N GLY A 302 -4.31 0.45 6.46
CA GLY A 302 -5.15 0.94 7.55
C GLY A 302 -6.51 1.47 7.15
N LEU A 303 -7.34 1.70 8.18
CA LEU A 303 -8.70 2.23 8.07
C LEU A 303 -8.94 3.22 9.20
N LEU A 304 -9.54 4.38 8.91
CA LEU A 304 -9.83 5.38 9.94
C LEU A 304 -11.24 5.20 10.53
N PRO A 305 -11.42 5.40 11.84
CA PRO A 305 -12.73 5.36 12.50
C PRO A 305 -13.52 6.67 12.35
N SER A 306 -12.86 7.76 11.92
CA SER A 306 -13.44 9.09 11.76
C SER A 306 -12.64 9.92 10.74
N ASP A 307 -13.25 10.98 10.24
CA ASP A 307 -12.55 12.03 9.49
C ASP A 307 -11.67 12.83 10.48
N PRO A 308 -10.33 12.75 10.34
CA PRO A 308 -9.41 13.39 11.29
C PRO A 308 -9.37 14.93 11.18
N LYS A 309 -10.07 15.51 10.19
CA LYS A 309 -10.18 16.97 10.00
C LYS A 309 -11.41 17.55 10.70
N ARG A 310 -12.18 16.73 11.42
CA ARG A 310 -13.42 17.14 12.08
C ARG A 310 -13.36 16.84 13.59
N PRO A 311 -14.09 17.59 14.41
CA PRO A 311 -14.34 17.21 15.79
C PRO A 311 -14.98 15.82 15.87
N LEU A 312 -14.76 15.16 17.01
CA LEU A 312 -15.16 13.77 17.23
C LEU A 312 -16.69 13.57 17.25
N MET A 313 -17.43 14.59 17.70
CA MET A 313 -18.91 14.61 17.75
C MET A 313 -19.53 15.38 16.57
N ASP A 314 -18.78 15.72 15.52
CA ASP A 314 -19.36 16.37 14.33
C ASP A 314 -20.40 15.42 13.72
N LYS A 315 -21.59 15.93 13.41
CA LYS A 315 -22.71 15.16 12.83
C LYS A 315 -22.41 14.47 11.49
N ARG A 316 -21.25 14.72 10.89
CA ARG A 316 -20.76 14.05 9.68
C ARG A 316 -19.81 12.89 10.00
N GLN A 317 -19.49 12.66 11.27
CA GLN A 317 -18.69 11.52 11.69
C GLN A 317 -19.59 10.29 11.76
N PRO A 318 -19.19 9.17 11.13
CA PRO A 318 -20.02 7.97 11.07
C PRO A 318 -20.29 7.32 12.44
N LEU A 319 -19.48 7.67 13.45
CA LEU A 319 -19.58 7.14 14.82
C LEU A 319 -20.17 8.15 15.83
N ALA A 320 -20.53 9.37 15.39
CA ALA A 320 -21.08 10.40 16.29
C ALA A 320 -22.61 10.34 16.41
N HIS A 321 -23.27 9.52 15.60
CA HIS A 321 -24.72 9.34 15.61
C HIS A 321 -25.09 7.94 15.11
N PRO A 322 -26.24 7.38 15.51
CA PRO A 322 -26.76 6.18 14.88
C PRO A 322 -27.02 6.42 13.38
N PRO A 323 -26.78 5.43 12.50
CA PRO A 323 -27.07 5.58 11.08
C PRO A 323 -28.58 5.56 10.80
N HIS A 324 -29.01 6.28 9.77
CA HIS A 324 -30.40 6.25 9.34
C HIS A 324 -30.68 5.02 8.47
N LEU A 325 -31.53 4.11 8.98
CA LEU A 325 -32.05 3.02 8.15
C LEU A 325 -33.10 3.60 7.19
N ILE A 326 -32.88 3.48 5.89
CA ILE A 326 -33.92 3.74 4.89
C ILE A 326 -35.00 2.67 5.09
N SER A 327 -36.19 3.06 5.54
CA SER A 327 -37.31 2.12 5.60
C SER A 327 -37.73 1.75 4.18
N GLU A 328 -37.79 0.45 3.88
CA GLU A 328 -38.50 -0.04 2.70
C GLU A 328 -39.98 0.33 2.89
N SER A 329 -40.39 1.49 2.35
CA SER A 329 -41.79 1.89 2.34
C SER A 329 -42.56 0.93 1.43
N THR A 330 -43.47 0.18 2.02
CA THR A 330 -44.51 -0.64 1.39
C THR A 330 -45.59 0.21 0.71
N ASP A 331 -45.20 1.22 -0.07
CA ASP A 331 -46.14 1.96 -0.92
C ASP A 331 -45.84 1.68 -2.38
N GLY A 332 -46.78 0.97 -3.03
CA GLY A 332 -46.72 0.48 -4.40
C GLY A 332 -46.82 1.59 -5.44
N ARG A 333 -45.88 2.54 -5.43
CA ARG A 333 -45.62 3.43 -6.56
C ARG A 333 -44.18 3.24 -7.00
N THR A 334 -44.02 2.49 -8.09
CA THR A 334 -42.88 2.55 -9.00
C THR A 334 -42.53 4.01 -9.27
N ARG A 335 -41.55 4.51 -8.53
CA ARG A 335 -40.66 5.58 -8.96
C ARG A 335 -39.37 4.88 -9.38
N ASP A 336 -39.03 5.02 -10.65
CA ASP A 336 -37.74 4.59 -11.20
C ASP A 336 -36.62 5.05 -10.28
N TYR A 337 -35.92 4.10 -9.67
CA TYR A 337 -34.69 4.32 -8.94
C TYR A 337 -33.53 4.23 -9.93
N ASP A 338 -33.37 5.29 -10.72
CA ASP A 338 -32.24 5.48 -11.63
C ASP A 338 -31.66 6.91 -11.50
N GLU A 339 -31.64 7.50 -10.29
CA GLU A 339 -30.93 8.77 -10.11
C GLU A 339 -30.54 9.08 -8.66
N ILE A 340 -29.66 8.27 -8.06
CA ILE A 340 -28.71 8.76 -7.06
C ILE A 340 -27.33 8.20 -7.44
N SER A 341 -26.45 9.11 -7.82
CA SER A 341 -25.04 8.92 -8.18
C SER A 341 -24.26 8.11 -7.13
N ALA A 342 -24.24 6.80 -7.28
CA ALA A 342 -23.33 5.88 -6.61
C ALA A 342 -22.98 4.75 -7.59
N TYR A 343 -21.68 4.61 -7.85
CA TYR A 343 -21.01 3.44 -8.39
C TYR A 343 -21.85 2.16 -8.30
N HIS A 344 -22.38 1.66 -9.42
CA HIS A 344 -23.05 0.37 -9.48
C HIS A 344 -22.00 -0.74 -9.54
N PRO A 345 -21.80 -1.54 -8.48
CA PRO A 345 -20.99 -2.73 -8.61
C PRO A 345 -21.66 -3.74 -9.57
N PRO A 346 -20.87 -4.48 -10.36
CA PRO A 346 -21.42 -5.49 -11.28
C PRO A 346 -22.20 -6.58 -10.55
N ALA A 347 -23.14 -7.21 -11.24
CA ALA A 347 -24.10 -8.20 -10.72
C ALA A 347 -23.49 -9.38 -9.94
N SER A 348 -22.17 -9.59 -10.02
CA SER A 348 -21.38 -10.53 -9.22
C SER A 348 -21.18 -10.12 -7.76
N GLN A 349 -21.61 -8.92 -7.35
CA GLN A 349 -21.49 -8.40 -5.97
C GLN A 349 -22.82 -8.38 -5.20
N ARG A 350 -23.86 -9.07 -5.70
CA ARG A 350 -25.08 -9.30 -4.90
C ARG A 350 -24.76 -10.25 -3.75
N ALA A 351 -24.38 -9.69 -2.60
CA ALA A 351 -24.40 -10.41 -1.35
C ALA A 351 -25.82 -10.96 -1.14
N LEU A 352 -25.96 -12.28 -1.06
CA LEU A 352 -27.11 -12.90 -0.43
C LEU A 352 -27.11 -12.39 1.01
N THR A 353 -27.97 -11.41 1.28
CA THR A 353 -28.19 -10.87 2.62
C THR A 353 -28.47 -12.04 3.55
N VAL A 354 -27.67 -12.15 4.62
CA VAL A 354 -27.95 -13.03 5.75
C VAL A 354 -29.38 -12.73 6.17
N ARG A 355 -30.26 -13.73 6.09
CA ARG A 355 -31.64 -13.62 6.56
C ARG A 355 -31.62 -13.78 8.07
N PRO A 356 -31.76 -12.71 8.87
CA PRO A 356 -31.80 -12.80 10.32
C PRO A 356 -33.26 -13.12 10.69
N GLU A 357 -33.77 -14.26 10.20
CA GLU A 357 -35.14 -14.71 10.48
C GLU A 357 -35.25 -15.32 11.89
N SER A 358 -34.13 -15.61 12.56
CA SER A 358 -34.08 -16.25 13.88
C SER A 358 -33.65 -15.34 15.04
N LEU A 359 -33.37 -14.05 14.81
CA LEU A 359 -32.95 -13.12 15.86
C LEU A 359 -34.14 -12.31 16.42
N PRO A 360 -34.13 -11.95 17.72
CA PRO A 360 -35.09 -10.98 18.28
C PRO A 360 -35.09 -9.69 17.47
N ILE A 361 -36.25 -9.03 17.34
CA ILE A 361 -36.40 -7.82 16.50
C ILE A 361 -35.41 -6.71 16.88
N ARG A 362 -35.19 -6.48 18.19
CA ARG A 362 -34.22 -5.48 18.67
C ARG A 362 -32.80 -5.80 18.19
N ASN A 363 -32.38 -7.06 18.28
CA ASN A 363 -31.09 -7.51 17.76
C ASN A 363 -31.04 -7.32 16.24
N ARG A 364 -32.10 -7.70 15.52
CA ARG A 364 -32.17 -7.50 14.06
C ARG A 364 -32.03 -6.02 13.66
N THR A 365 -32.61 -5.10 14.43
CA THR A 365 -32.45 -3.66 14.20
C THR A 365 -31.04 -3.20 14.53
N SER A 366 -30.46 -3.64 15.66
CA SER A 366 -29.08 -3.31 16.04
C SER A 366 -28.08 -3.80 14.99
N GLU A 367 -28.22 -5.05 14.52
CA GLU A 367 -27.40 -5.63 13.45
C GLU A 367 -27.46 -4.81 12.15
N LYS A 368 -28.66 -4.35 11.77
CA LYS A 368 -28.83 -3.47 10.60
C LYS A 368 -28.16 -2.11 10.80
N LEU A 369 -28.29 -1.51 11.98
CA LEU A 369 -27.64 -0.25 12.32
C LEU A 369 -26.13 -0.41 12.30
N ARG A 370 -25.60 -1.49 12.88
CA ARG A 370 -24.16 -1.78 12.89
C ARG A 370 -23.59 -2.00 11.50
N THR A 371 -24.27 -2.78 10.66
CA THR A 371 -23.90 -2.92 9.25
C THR A 371 -23.90 -1.57 8.53
N ALA A 372 -24.90 -0.72 8.77
CA ALA A 372 -24.97 0.61 8.17
C ALA A 372 -23.85 1.54 8.68
N GLN A 373 -23.48 1.45 9.96
CA GLN A 373 -22.37 2.17 10.56
C GLN A 373 -21.04 1.75 9.92
N GLU A 374 -20.82 0.46 9.75
CA GLU A 374 -19.63 -0.11 9.12
C GLU A 374 -19.48 0.37 7.67
N ILE A 375 -20.58 0.40 6.92
CA ILE A 375 -20.61 0.98 5.58
C ILE A 375 -20.26 2.47 5.63
N ALA A 376 -20.82 3.22 6.59
CA ALA A 376 -20.52 4.65 6.75
C ALA A 376 -19.03 4.91 7.08
N ILE A 377 -18.36 4.04 7.84
CA ILE A 377 -16.90 4.10 8.02
C ILE A 377 -16.19 4.04 6.67
N LEU A 378 -16.62 3.15 5.77
CA LEU A 378 -16.01 2.99 4.45
C LEU A 378 -16.34 4.16 3.50
N THR A 379 -17.57 4.71 3.56
CA THR A 379 -18.07 5.66 2.55
C THR A 379 -18.00 7.13 2.95
N ASP A 380 -18.12 7.44 4.24
CA ASP A 380 -18.33 8.84 4.67
C ASP A 380 -17.00 9.51 5.03
N ILE A 381 -15.97 8.72 5.33
CA ILE A 381 -14.62 9.19 5.62
C ILE A 381 -13.85 9.35 4.30
N ALA A 382 -13.46 10.58 3.98
CA ALA A 382 -12.79 10.89 2.70
C ALA A 382 -11.49 10.08 2.48
N ASP A 383 -10.67 9.93 3.52
CA ASP A 383 -9.42 9.17 3.42
C ASP A 383 -9.67 7.65 3.25
N ASN A 384 -10.79 7.10 3.74
CA ASN A 384 -11.15 5.69 3.50
C ASN A 384 -11.66 5.46 2.05
N ARG A 385 -11.99 6.52 1.32
CA ARG A 385 -12.31 6.46 -0.12
C ARG A 385 -11.10 6.70 -1.02
N ASP A 386 -9.97 7.10 -0.47
CA ASP A 386 -8.73 7.31 -1.24
C ASP A 386 -7.92 6.00 -1.30
N PRO A 387 -7.77 5.37 -2.48
CA PRO A 387 -6.96 4.16 -2.62
C PRO A 387 -5.54 4.33 -2.11
N TRP A 388 -4.93 5.51 -2.30
CA TRP A 388 -3.58 5.75 -1.84
C TRP A 388 -3.51 5.67 -0.31
N ALA A 389 -4.47 6.25 0.40
CA ALA A 389 -4.51 6.21 1.85
C ALA A 389 -4.70 4.77 2.38
N LEU A 390 -5.66 4.01 1.86
CA LEU A 390 -5.89 2.61 2.28
C LEU A 390 -4.67 1.70 2.05
N LEU A 391 -3.90 1.97 0.98
CA LEU A 391 -2.72 1.19 0.61
C LEU A 391 -1.44 1.62 1.33
N ASN A 392 -1.37 2.83 1.88
CA ASN A 392 -0.09 3.38 2.38
C ASN A 392 -0.15 3.98 3.78
N MET A 393 -1.31 4.06 4.43
CA MET A 393 -1.46 4.72 5.72
C MET A 393 -0.68 4.02 6.82
N ARG A 394 0.14 4.81 7.54
CA ARG A 394 0.79 4.38 8.79
C ARG A 394 0.34 5.19 9.98
N GLY A 395 0.02 6.46 9.76
CA GLY A 395 -0.52 7.34 10.78
C GLY A 395 -1.17 8.59 10.21
N VAL A 396 -1.65 9.44 11.11
CA VAL A 396 -2.30 10.71 10.80
C VAL A 396 -1.56 11.84 11.51
N ARG A 397 -1.16 12.85 10.74
CA ARG A 397 -0.48 14.04 11.29
C ARG A 397 -1.45 14.91 12.09
N LYS A 398 -0.91 15.80 12.93
CA LYS A 398 -1.71 16.80 13.67
C LYS A 398 -2.62 17.65 12.77
N SER A 399 -2.24 17.83 11.49
CA SER A 399 -3.05 18.54 10.49
C SER A 399 -4.25 17.72 9.96
N GLY A 400 -4.49 16.50 10.44
CA GLY A 400 -5.47 15.57 9.88
C GLY A 400 -5.07 14.95 8.53
N LYS A 401 -3.80 15.04 8.12
CA LYS A 401 -3.32 14.44 6.86
C LYS A 401 -2.74 13.05 7.12
N VAL A 402 -3.20 12.06 6.36
CA VAL A 402 -2.64 10.70 6.32
C VAL A 402 -1.17 10.73 5.90
N THR A 403 -0.36 9.85 6.48
CA THR A 403 1.05 9.71 6.12
C THR A 403 1.50 8.26 6.09
N ARG A 404 2.35 7.95 5.11
CA ARG A 404 3.01 6.66 4.93
C ARG A 404 4.33 6.50 5.70
N ARG A 405 4.73 7.53 6.45
CA ARG A 405 5.99 7.52 7.20
C ARG A 405 5.76 6.94 8.59
N ASN A 406 6.68 6.11 9.06
CA ASN A 406 6.62 5.48 10.38
C ASN A 406 6.83 6.47 11.52
N ASP A 407 7.63 7.50 11.29
CA ASP A 407 8.09 8.48 12.28
C ASP A 407 7.21 9.74 12.35
N LYS A 408 6.13 9.81 11.56
CA LYS A 408 5.28 11.00 11.47
C LYS A 408 3.83 10.69 11.83
N GLY A 409 3.27 11.51 12.71
CA GLY A 409 1.85 11.44 13.07
C GLY A 409 1.54 10.35 14.10
N LYS A 410 0.29 10.32 14.55
CA LYS A 410 -0.20 9.29 15.46
C LYS A 410 -0.54 8.04 14.65
N PRO A 411 -0.08 6.84 15.04
CA PRO A 411 -0.43 5.60 14.36
C PRO A 411 -1.95 5.45 14.23
N TRP A 412 -2.42 5.08 13.04
CA TRP A 412 -3.86 4.99 12.79
C TRP A 412 -4.52 3.92 13.67
N SER A 413 -3.82 2.83 13.97
CA SER A 413 -4.34 1.77 14.84
C SER A 413 -4.56 2.26 16.28
N LYS A 414 -3.73 3.18 16.78
CA LYS A 414 -3.97 3.86 18.06
C LYS A 414 -5.21 4.77 17.99
N LEU A 415 -5.44 5.46 16.87
CA LEU A 415 -6.66 6.26 16.67
C LEU A 415 -7.91 5.38 16.64
N TRP A 416 -7.86 4.27 15.91
CA TRP A 416 -8.91 3.27 15.83
C TRP A 416 -9.33 2.78 17.21
N ASN A 417 -8.40 2.21 17.99
CA ASN A 417 -8.72 1.67 19.31
C ASN A 417 -9.23 2.74 20.28
N ASN A 418 -8.63 3.94 20.27
CA ASN A 418 -9.06 5.03 21.17
C ASN A 418 -10.49 5.50 20.90
N GLN A 419 -10.96 5.41 19.66
CA GLN A 419 -12.31 5.81 19.31
C GLN A 419 -13.30 4.66 19.47
N ILE A 420 -12.95 3.47 18.99
CA ILE A 420 -13.82 2.29 19.06
C ILE A 420 -14.10 1.87 20.51
N LYS A 421 -13.15 2.04 21.43
CA LYS A 421 -13.40 1.79 22.88
C LYS A 421 -14.46 2.71 23.50
N ARG A 422 -14.86 3.78 22.81
CA ARG A 422 -15.89 4.72 23.26
C ARG A 422 -17.27 4.36 22.75
N CYS A 423 -17.40 3.37 21.85
CA CYS A 423 -18.69 2.88 21.37
C CYS A 423 -19.45 2.19 22.52
N GLY A 424 -20.58 2.76 22.93
CA GLY A 424 -21.41 2.28 24.04
C GLY A 424 -22.74 1.65 23.61
N GLY A 425 -22.95 1.47 22.31
CA GLY A 425 -24.19 1.00 21.71
C GLY A 425 -25.10 2.12 21.21
N PHE A 426 -26.08 1.79 20.35
CA PHE A 426 -26.95 2.79 19.73
C PHE A 426 -27.96 3.44 20.69
N ASP A 427 -28.27 2.78 21.80
CA ASP A 427 -29.24 3.25 22.79
C ASP A 427 -28.67 4.36 23.71
N THR A 428 -27.36 4.61 23.68
CA THR A 428 -26.73 5.68 24.49
C THR A 428 -26.89 7.07 23.88
N TRP A 429 -27.59 7.20 22.76
CA TRP A 429 -27.84 8.48 22.12
C TRP A 429 -28.96 9.24 22.85
N SER A 430 -28.58 10.24 23.66
CA SER A 430 -29.52 11.25 24.16
C SER A 430 -29.35 12.54 23.35
N GLU A 431 -30.45 13.12 22.84
CA GLU A 431 -30.45 14.46 22.22
C GLU A 431 -30.12 15.60 23.22
N SER A 432 -30.09 15.31 24.52
CA SER A 432 -29.80 16.27 25.57
C SER A 432 -28.30 16.55 25.70
N GLU A 433 -27.93 17.83 25.65
CA GLU A 433 -26.56 18.37 25.77
C GLU A 433 -25.94 18.24 27.17
N ASP A 434 -26.59 17.55 28.10
CA ASP A 434 -26.18 17.44 29.49
C ASP A 434 -25.42 16.13 29.73
N ALA A 435 -24.10 16.16 29.55
CA ALA A 435 -23.22 15.05 29.95
C ALA A 435 -22.04 15.57 30.78
N ASP A 436 -22.26 15.68 32.09
CA ASP A 436 -21.25 15.85 33.14
C ASP A 436 -20.55 14.49 33.42
N SER A 437 -19.98 13.87 32.39
CA SER A 437 -19.16 12.67 32.54
C SER A 437 -17.85 12.83 31.77
N ASP A 438 -16.72 12.70 32.47
CA ASP A 438 -15.35 12.87 31.95
C ASP A 438 -14.97 11.90 30.80
N VAL A 439 -15.83 10.96 30.42
CA VAL A 439 -15.63 10.06 29.27
C VAL A 439 -16.88 10.06 28.39
N LEU A 440 -16.90 10.93 27.37
CA LEU A 440 -17.94 10.97 26.34
C LEU A 440 -18.06 9.58 25.64
N SER A 441 -19.18 8.89 25.84
CA SER A 441 -19.58 7.68 25.10
C SER A 441 -20.08 8.05 23.69
N LEU A 442 -19.83 7.20 22.70
CA LEU A 442 -20.29 7.34 21.33
C LEU A 442 -21.47 6.39 21.06
N PRO A 443 -22.51 6.84 20.32
CA PRO A 443 -23.68 6.03 19.97
C PRO A 443 -23.38 5.10 18.79
N CYS A 444 -22.38 4.24 18.97
CA CYS A 444 -21.89 3.28 17.99
C CYS A 444 -21.66 1.93 18.64
N GLU A 445 -21.51 0.91 17.80
CA GLU A 445 -21.01 -0.41 18.21
C GLU A 445 -19.56 -0.60 17.75
N PRO A 446 -18.75 -1.41 18.46
CA PRO A 446 -17.35 -1.57 18.10
C PRO A 446 -17.17 -2.39 16.82
N ALA A 447 -15.97 -2.32 16.22
CA ALA A 447 -15.59 -3.16 15.08
C ALA A 447 -14.08 -3.45 15.12
N THR A 448 -13.69 -4.63 14.63
CA THR A 448 -12.28 -5.06 14.60
C THR A 448 -11.65 -4.83 13.23
N VAL A 449 -10.36 -4.44 13.18
CA VAL A 449 -9.60 -4.36 11.91
C VAL A 449 -8.39 -5.28 11.96
N VAL A 450 -8.27 -6.20 11.02
CA VAL A 450 -7.05 -7.00 10.79
C VAL A 450 -6.26 -6.40 9.63
N TYR A 451 -4.95 -6.24 9.79
CA TYR A 451 -4.15 -5.50 8.81
C TYR A 451 -2.72 -6.01 8.58
N GLY A 452 -2.21 -5.73 7.39
CA GLY A 452 -0.82 -5.92 6.96
C GLY A 452 0.03 -4.66 7.16
N HIS A 453 1.04 -4.44 6.31
CA HIS A 453 1.82 -3.19 6.23
C HIS A 453 2.40 -2.66 7.58
N ALA A 454 2.60 -3.54 8.54
CA ALA A 454 2.92 -3.25 9.93
C ALA A 454 4.27 -3.82 10.35
N ALA A 455 5.09 -4.29 9.40
CA ALA A 455 6.35 -4.97 9.63
C ALA A 455 7.20 -4.24 10.67
N THR A 456 7.35 -2.92 10.59
CA THR A 456 8.19 -2.15 11.53
C THR A 456 7.74 -2.25 13.00
N ARG A 457 6.47 -2.57 13.26
CA ARG A 457 5.89 -2.81 14.59
C ARG A 457 5.89 -4.30 14.98
N GLY A 458 6.11 -5.20 14.04
CA GLY A 458 6.03 -6.65 14.26
C GLY A 458 4.58 -7.07 14.54
N LEU A 459 4.41 -8.04 15.46
CA LEU A 459 3.09 -8.52 15.83
C LEU A 459 2.38 -7.46 16.68
N ASP A 460 1.33 -6.84 16.12
CA ASP A 460 0.71 -5.65 16.70
C ASP A 460 -0.76 -5.93 17.09
N ILE A 461 -0.96 -6.67 18.18
CA ILE A 461 -2.29 -7.08 18.65
C ILE A 461 -2.83 -6.08 19.68
N LYS A 462 -3.98 -5.48 19.38
CA LYS A 462 -4.78 -4.64 20.28
C LYS A 462 -6.23 -5.14 20.31
N ARG A 463 -7.02 -4.66 21.27
CA ARG A 463 -8.42 -5.11 21.48
C ARG A 463 -9.29 -5.05 20.22
N TRP A 464 -9.16 -3.98 19.42
CA TRP A 464 -9.98 -3.71 18.24
C TRP A 464 -9.18 -3.60 16.94
N SER A 465 -7.87 -3.87 16.97
CA SER A 465 -7.05 -3.86 15.77
C SER A 465 -5.89 -4.85 15.86
N MET A 466 -5.63 -5.62 14.82
CA MET A 466 -4.62 -6.67 14.83
C MET A 466 -3.72 -6.61 13.59
N GLY A 467 -2.46 -6.23 13.77
CA GLY A 467 -1.44 -6.24 12.73
C GLY A 467 -0.76 -7.60 12.63
N VAL A 468 -0.92 -8.28 11.50
CA VAL A 468 -0.37 -9.62 11.23
C VAL A 468 0.86 -9.63 10.32
N ASP A 469 1.20 -8.49 9.71
CA ASP A 469 2.50 -8.32 9.05
C ASP A 469 3.63 -8.23 10.07
N THR A 470 4.31 -9.36 10.23
CA THR A 470 5.40 -9.57 11.19
C THR A 470 6.78 -9.47 10.55
N GLY A 471 6.84 -9.04 9.28
CA GLY A 471 8.06 -8.77 8.56
C GLY A 471 8.83 -9.99 8.07
N CYS A 472 8.13 -10.98 7.51
CA CYS A 472 8.73 -12.21 6.97
C CYS A 472 9.86 -11.93 5.97
N LEU A 473 9.65 -10.98 5.04
CA LEU A 473 10.64 -10.50 4.07
C LEU A 473 11.98 -10.07 4.71
N TYR A 474 11.95 -9.65 5.97
CA TYR A 474 13.10 -9.14 6.71
C TYR A 474 13.71 -10.20 7.65
N GLY A 475 13.52 -11.49 7.37
CA GLY A 475 14.07 -12.58 8.19
C GLY A 475 13.39 -12.76 9.54
N ARG A 476 12.20 -12.20 9.72
CA ARG A 476 11.43 -12.33 10.98
C ARG A 476 10.45 -13.48 10.89
N GLN A 477 9.15 -13.20 10.95
CA GLN A 477 8.13 -14.24 10.95
C GLN A 477 7.07 -13.96 9.90
N LEU A 478 6.44 -15.02 9.40
CA LEU A 478 5.15 -14.96 8.74
C LEU A 478 4.08 -15.42 9.73
N THR A 479 2.99 -14.67 9.82
CA THR A 479 1.98 -14.87 10.86
C THR A 479 0.57 -14.97 10.28
N ALA A 480 -0.22 -15.89 10.83
CA ALA A 480 -1.65 -16.01 10.63
C ALA A 480 -2.42 -15.75 11.93
N LEU A 481 -3.51 -15.00 11.84
CA LEU A 481 -4.60 -14.99 12.81
C LEU A 481 -5.63 -16.05 12.42
N VAL A 482 -5.82 -17.07 13.25
CA VAL A 482 -6.77 -18.15 13.03
C VAL A 482 -8.01 -17.91 13.88
N LEU A 483 -9.18 -17.84 13.25
CA LEU A 483 -10.48 -17.60 13.85
C LEU A 483 -11.38 -18.83 13.65
N GLN A 484 -12.10 -19.23 14.69
CA GLN A 484 -13.02 -20.37 14.65
C GLN A 484 -14.21 -20.12 15.57
N ARG A 485 -15.43 -20.42 15.11
CA ARG A 485 -16.62 -20.35 15.97
C ARG A 485 -16.56 -21.48 17.00
N LYS A 486 -16.81 -21.18 18.27
CA LYS A 486 -16.94 -22.20 19.31
C LYS A 486 -18.18 -23.05 19.05
N SER A 487 -18.06 -24.37 19.17
CA SER A 487 -19.25 -25.24 19.16
C SER A 487 -20.15 -24.88 20.33
N SER A 488 -21.46 -24.85 20.12
CA SER A 488 -22.45 -24.73 21.20
C SER A 488 -22.47 -26.01 22.03
N ASN A 489 -21.49 -26.18 22.92
CA ASN A 489 -21.58 -27.14 24.03
C ASN A 489 -21.58 -26.31 25.33
N PRO A 490 -22.62 -26.39 26.20
CA PRO A 490 -22.79 -25.48 27.33
C PRO A 490 -21.80 -25.63 28.50
N GLU A 491 -20.81 -26.52 28.42
CA GLU A 491 -19.90 -26.83 29.54
C GLU A 491 -18.45 -26.48 29.21
N ALA A 492 -18.12 -25.19 29.30
CA ALA A 492 -16.77 -24.76 29.61
C ALA A 492 -16.87 -23.54 30.52
N LEU A 493 -16.73 -23.80 31.82
CA LEU A 493 -16.61 -22.78 32.87
C LEU A 493 -15.51 -21.77 32.50
N PRO A 494 -15.65 -20.49 32.88
CA PRO A 494 -14.63 -19.49 32.61
C PRO A 494 -13.38 -19.82 33.44
N GLY A 495 -12.32 -20.22 32.74
CA GLY A 495 -10.98 -20.30 33.31
C GLY A 495 -10.35 -18.91 33.30
N ASP A 496 -9.89 -18.49 34.47
CA ASP A 496 -9.13 -17.28 34.80
C ASP A 496 -8.68 -16.40 33.61
N HIS A 497 -9.36 -15.27 33.47
CA HIS A 497 -8.80 -14.12 32.77
C HIS A 497 -7.67 -13.54 33.63
N LEU A 498 -6.42 -13.77 33.23
CA LEU A 498 -5.33 -12.85 33.59
C LEU A 498 -5.53 -11.58 32.74
N GLY A 499 -6.25 -10.62 33.30
CA GLY A 499 -6.08 -9.23 32.93
C GLY A 499 -4.76 -8.77 33.52
N ASP A 500 -3.71 -8.72 32.70
CA ASP A 500 -2.59 -7.82 32.98
C ASP A 500 -3.11 -6.40 32.68
N ASP A 501 -3.82 -5.85 33.65
CA ASP A 501 -3.95 -4.41 33.85
C ASP A 501 -2.64 -3.95 34.50
N ASP A 502 -1.60 -3.76 33.70
CA ASP A 502 -0.45 -2.93 34.08
C ASP A 502 -0.35 -1.80 33.05
N ASP A 503 -1.14 -0.75 33.32
CA ASP A 503 -0.91 0.59 32.82
C ASP A 503 0.36 1.15 33.51
N GLU A 504 1.52 0.96 32.90
CA GLU A 504 2.68 1.85 33.12
C GLU A 504 2.96 2.64 31.85
N GLU A 505 2.60 3.92 31.89
CA GLU A 505 2.97 4.94 30.93
C GLU A 505 4.49 5.18 31.01
N GLU A 506 5.27 4.52 30.14
CA GLU A 506 6.61 5.00 29.83
C GLU A 506 6.54 6.06 28.71
N GLU A 507 6.64 7.32 29.13
CA GLU A 507 6.93 8.45 28.25
C GLU A 507 8.35 8.29 27.66
N GLU A 508 8.49 7.61 26.52
CA GLU A 508 9.74 7.68 25.75
C GLU A 508 9.79 8.96 24.92
N GLU A 509 10.60 9.89 25.43
CA GLU A 509 11.05 11.13 24.83
C GLU A 509 11.69 10.88 23.45
N TYR A 510 11.18 11.56 22.41
CA TYR A 510 11.70 11.50 21.05
C TYR A 510 13.14 12.07 20.98
N GLY A 511 14.14 11.20 21.08
CA GLY A 511 15.51 11.48 20.66
C GLY A 511 15.64 11.41 19.14
N GLY A 512 15.78 12.57 18.49
CA GLY A 512 16.14 12.65 17.08
C GLY A 512 17.55 12.12 16.85
N GLY A 513 17.67 11.13 15.96
CA GLY A 513 18.93 10.66 15.39
C GLY A 513 18.69 10.38 13.92
N ASP A 514 19.34 11.18 13.08
CA ASP A 514 19.50 10.95 11.65
C ASP A 514 20.15 9.58 11.43
N ASP A 515 19.70 8.83 10.42
CA ASP A 515 20.61 7.99 9.64
C ASP A 515 19.98 7.75 8.26
N ASP A 516 20.71 8.25 7.27
CA ASP A 516 20.45 8.22 5.85
C ASP A 516 20.63 6.81 5.26
N ASP A 517 20.08 6.69 4.06
CA ASP A 517 20.32 5.63 3.08
C ASP A 517 21.79 5.20 3.00
N ASP A 518 22.08 3.89 2.95
CA ASP A 518 23.15 3.42 2.07
C ASP A 518 23.04 1.92 1.73
N GLU A 519 22.71 1.67 0.47
CA GLU A 519 23.12 0.48 -0.25
C GLU A 519 24.64 0.54 -0.53
N ARG A 520 25.45 -0.37 0.03
CA ARG A 520 26.56 -1.00 -0.72
C ARG A 520 27.29 -2.14 -0.01
N ARG A 521 27.59 -3.14 -0.82
CA ARG A 521 28.35 -4.38 -0.62
C ARG A 521 29.72 -4.19 0.07
N GLY A 522 30.06 -5.18 0.92
CA GLY A 522 31.43 -5.52 1.29
C GLY A 522 31.61 -7.04 1.43
N ILE A 523 32.17 -7.68 0.39
CA ILE A 523 32.62 -9.08 0.41
C ILE A 523 33.90 -9.18 1.24
N ARG A 524 33.93 -10.08 2.24
CA ARG A 524 35.14 -10.79 2.66
C ARG A 524 34.76 -12.11 3.32
N GLY A 525 35.22 -13.20 2.71
CA GLY A 525 34.93 -14.56 3.15
C GLY A 525 35.72 -14.97 4.39
N SER A 526 35.15 -15.93 5.12
CA SER A 526 35.87 -16.98 5.81
C SER A 526 34.96 -18.18 5.95
N SER A 527 35.46 -19.31 5.48
CA SER A 527 34.94 -20.66 5.64
C SER A 527 34.58 -21.01 7.08
N SER A 528 33.50 -21.78 7.27
CA SER A 528 33.54 -23.17 7.74
C SER A 528 32.39 -23.52 8.71
N LEU A 529 31.79 -24.68 8.41
CA LEU A 529 31.01 -25.58 9.28
C LEU A 529 29.50 -25.34 9.47
N ASN A 530 28.77 -26.11 8.65
CA ASN A 530 27.49 -26.75 8.92
C ASN A 530 27.18 -26.89 10.43
N SER A 531 26.17 -26.15 10.88
CA SER A 531 25.31 -26.58 11.97
C SER A 531 23.86 -26.35 11.56
N GLN A 532 23.18 -27.45 11.19
CA GLN A 532 21.72 -27.45 11.07
C GLN A 532 21.17 -27.15 12.47
N LYS A 533 20.71 -25.91 12.69
CA LYS A 533 19.96 -25.56 13.88
C LYS A 533 18.60 -26.27 13.82
N PRO A 534 18.13 -26.90 14.91
CA PRO A 534 16.81 -27.54 14.93
C PRO A 534 15.72 -26.49 14.73
N LYS A 535 14.81 -26.72 13.76
CA LYS A 535 13.62 -25.89 13.51
C LYS A 535 12.86 -25.73 14.83
N ARG A 536 12.78 -24.50 15.36
CA ARG A 536 12.04 -24.18 16.59
C ARG A 536 10.54 -24.37 16.34
N LYS A 537 9.82 -24.87 17.35
CA LYS A 537 8.36 -25.09 17.28
C LYS A 537 7.64 -23.74 17.08
N PRO A 538 6.56 -23.69 16.27
CA PRO A 538 5.78 -22.48 16.05
C PRO A 538 5.18 -21.97 17.37
N LYS A 539 5.19 -20.65 17.59
CA LYS A 539 4.56 -20.02 18.75
C LYS A 539 3.05 -19.93 18.51
N MET A 540 2.25 -20.44 19.45
CA MET A 540 0.80 -20.31 19.46
C MET A 540 0.37 -19.47 20.65
N GLY A 541 -0.40 -18.40 20.42
CA GLY A 541 -0.95 -17.54 21.47
C GLY A 541 -2.44 -17.29 21.23
N ARG A 542 -3.27 -17.43 22.27
CA ARG A 542 -4.70 -17.06 22.19
C ARG A 542 -4.83 -15.54 22.29
N VAL A 543 -5.78 -14.98 21.55
CA VAL A 543 -6.08 -13.53 21.55
C VAL A 543 -7.59 -13.33 21.60
N GLN A 544 -8.04 -12.19 22.11
CA GLN A 544 -9.45 -11.81 22.08
C GLN A 544 -9.78 -11.18 20.73
N PHE A 545 -10.87 -11.59 20.08
CA PHE A 545 -11.29 -11.10 18.76
C PHE A 545 -12.78 -10.78 18.73
N GLY A 546 -13.14 -9.70 18.02
CA GLY A 546 -14.54 -9.28 17.87
C GLY A 546 -15.15 -8.89 19.21
N ASP A 547 -16.47 -8.98 19.31
CA ASP A 547 -17.20 -8.70 20.55
C ASP A 547 -16.92 -9.73 21.64
N ASP A 548 -17.16 -9.35 22.89
CA ASP A 548 -16.95 -10.22 24.05
C ASP A 548 -17.81 -11.50 23.99
N ASP A 549 -18.98 -11.41 23.35
CA ASP A 549 -19.93 -12.50 23.16
C ASP A 549 -19.90 -13.13 21.74
N SER A 550 -18.91 -12.76 20.91
CA SER A 550 -18.79 -13.23 19.50
C SER A 550 -18.68 -14.76 19.37
N ARG A 551 -18.35 -15.46 20.46
CA ARG A 551 -18.06 -16.91 20.49
C ARG A 551 -17.01 -17.32 19.45
N ILE A 552 -16.11 -16.42 19.09
CA ILE A 552 -14.94 -16.72 18.25
C ILE A 552 -13.76 -17.09 19.17
N ASP A 553 -13.15 -18.25 18.93
CA ASP A 553 -11.81 -18.54 19.43
C ASP A 553 -10.80 -18.01 18.41
N ALA A 554 -9.85 -17.22 18.90
CA ALA A 554 -8.82 -16.60 18.07
C ALA A 554 -7.43 -16.94 18.58
N ARG A 555 -6.53 -17.28 17.65
CA ARG A 555 -5.16 -17.66 17.97
C ARG A 555 -4.18 -17.21 16.88
N ILE A 556 -2.97 -16.91 17.30
CA ILE A 556 -1.85 -16.57 16.42
C ILE A 556 -1.04 -17.83 16.13
N VAL A 557 -0.67 -18.02 14.87
CA VAL A 557 0.31 -19.02 14.42
C VAL A 557 1.39 -18.30 13.63
N SER A 558 2.65 -18.51 13.99
CA SER A 558 3.80 -17.88 13.31
C SER A 558 4.89 -18.89 12.99
N VAL A 559 5.58 -18.67 11.88
CA VAL A 559 6.79 -19.41 11.47
C VAL A 559 7.94 -18.44 11.21
N GLU A 560 9.17 -18.86 11.49
CA GLU A 560 10.37 -18.09 11.18
C GLU A 560 10.60 -18.07 9.66
N CYS A 561 10.99 -16.91 9.13
CA CYS A 561 11.34 -16.72 7.73
C CYS A 561 12.86 -16.63 7.56
N PRO A 562 13.41 -17.08 6.41
CA PRO A 562 14.84 -16.95 6.14
C PRO A 562 15.25 -15.47 5.97
N ASP A 563 16.52 -15.18 6.26
CA ASP A 563 17.10 -13.86 6.01
C ASP A 563 17.22 -13.60 4.50
N GLY A 564 16.43 -12.65 3.99
CA GLY A 564 16.41 -12.27 2.57
C GLY A 564 15.40 -13.07 1.73
N ALA A 565 15.28 -12.69 0.45
CA ALA A 565 14.43 -13.39 -0.52
C ALA A 565 14.77 -14.89 -0.54
N ASP A 566 13.75 -15.77 -0.57
CA ASP A 566 13.94 -17.21 -0.80
C ASP A 566 14.93 -17.38 -1.97
N ALA A 567 16.16 -17.78 -1.66
CA ALA A 567 17.14 -18.10 -2.69
C ALA A 567 16.54 -19.23 -3.51
N ASP A 568 16.39 -19.02 -4.82
CA ASP A 568 15.83 -19.98 -5.77
C ASP A 568 16.33 -21.39 -5.42
N THR A 569 15.49 -22.14 -4.71
CA THR A 569 15.64 -23.57 -4.58
C THR A 569 14.76 -24.10 -5.69
N ASP A 570 15.37 -24.32 -6.84
CA ASP A 570 14.80 -25.09 -7.93
C ASP A 570 14.28 -26.40 -7.34
N PHE A 571 12.95 -26.50 -7.20
CA PHE A 571 12.29 -27.80 -7.06
C PHE A 571 12.07 -28.31 -8.48
N ASP A 572 13.07 -29.03 -8.99
CA ASP A 572 12.94 -29.97 -10.12
C ASP A 572 11.91 -31.07 -9.82
#